data_AF-A0A1Q8YJ91-F1
#
_entry.id   AF-A0A1Q8YJ91-F1
#
_cell.length_a   1.000
_cell.length_b   1.000
_cell.length_c   1.000
_cell.angle_alpha   90.00
_cell.angle_beta   90.00
_cell.angle_gamma   90.00
#
_symmetry.space_group_name_H-M   'P 1'
#
loop_
_entity.id
_entity.type
_entity.pdbx_description
1 polymer ?
#
loop_
_entity_poly.entity_id
_entity_poly.type
_entity_poly.pdbx_seq_one_letter_code
_entity_poly.pdbx_strand_id
1 'polypeptide(L)'
;MDGLFYLAHLLNAGLGFLIYLDPILFKNYGWWFVAVGILTLVVSLVKFSYSVLFQARLFLLVTIGYFAGIVKAINPDLAFSPVAIDSQTAVIGAKMFALTSIALFGASAGFFFAWKKKNNTNLMIAAQSIKPAYWKTVYWVSSLGVLITGYLSAISYGPTVFEGVYGTGEGQGQLLGNLQSIGVVCLVLSFVSAIRVKKINYFIGVLFIAFYFLGWGILLRGGRLEVLSGLLALFVVVPATQGKVVKLSAKHFFIILLLAIFMEVWGSLRSTLFTGATETIIEGYVRLAESGVYFAGTISAIASTFANLLHMVDTHVVGFSFGETYFDYLLRSPPEFIYPNRPPDLS
;
A
#
# COMPACT_ATOMS: atom_id res chain seq x y z
N MET A 1 23.42 20.05 3.73
CA MET A 1 22.28 19.17 3.39
C MET A 1 20.97 19.67 3.99
N ASP A 2 20.94 20.15 5.23
CA ASP A 2 19.67 20.43 5.93
C ASP A 2 18.92 21.61 5.31
N GLY A 3 19.61 22.69 4.92
CA GLY A 3 18.98 23.81 4.19
C GLY A 3 18.35 23.40 2.85
N LEU A 4 19.03 22.55 2.07
CA LEU A 4 18.51 22.03 0.80
C LEU A 4 17.25 21.17 1.01
N PHE A 5 17.23 20.36 2.07
CA PHE A 5 16.08 19.55 2.43
C PHE A 5 14.86 20.41 2.76
N TYR A 6 15.00 21.43 3.63
CA TYR A 6 13.87 22.29 3.97
C TYR A 6 13.38 23.11 2.78
N LEU A 7 14.31 23.63 1.97
CA LEU A 7 13.96 24.40 0.78
C LEU A 7 13.20 23.54 -0.24
N ALA A 8 13.68 22.33 -0.53
CA ALA A 8 13.02 21.40 -1.45
C ALA A 8 11.59 21.06 -0.96
N HIS A 9 11.44 20.78 0.33
CA HIS A 9 10.15 20.43 0.93
C HIS A 9 9.16 21.59 0.97
N LEU A 10 9.62 22.80 1.34
CA LEU A 10 8.79 24.00 1.33
C LEU A 10 8.38 24.39 -0.10
N LEU A 11 9.31 24.32 -1.05
CA LEU A 11 9.03 24.54 -2.46
C LEU A 11 7.99 23.53 -2.95
N ASN A 12 8.21 22.23 -2.73
CA ASN A 12 7.30 21.18 -3.17
C ASN A 12 5.90 21.31 -2.54
N ALA A 13 5.81 21.64 -1.25
CA ALA A 13 4.53 21.90 -0.60
C ALA A 13 3.84 23.14 -1.18
N GLY A 14 4.58 24.24 -1.36
CA GLY A 14 4.05 25.47 -1.95
C GLY A 14 3.54 25.27 -3.38
N LEU A 15 4.31 24.57 -4.22
CA LEU A 15 3.88 24.19 -5.57
C LEU A 15 2.68 23.24 -5.51
N GLY A 16 2.65 22.30 -4.58
CA GLY A 16 1.48 21.44 -4.34
C GLY A 16 0.23 22.25 -4.02
N PHE A 17 0.31 23.24 -3.12
CA PHE A 17 -0.82 24.13 -2.83
C PHE A 17 -1.25 24.94 -4.04
N LEU A 18 -0.31 25.48 -4.82
CA LEU A 18 -0.63 26.23 -6.04
C LEU A 18 -1.35 25.36 -7.08
N ILE A 19 -0.87 24.14 -7.31
CA ILE A 19 -1.52 23.18 -8.23
C ILE A 19 -2.90 22.77 -7.72
N TYR A 20 -3.07 22.61 -6.41
CA TYR A 20 -4.36 22.25 -5.83
C TYR A 20 -5.41 23.35 -6.07
N LEU A 21 -5.01 24.62 -5.91
CA LEU A 21 -5.88 25.78 -6.11
C LEU A 21 -6.15 26.08 -7.58
N ASP A 22 -5.13 25.94 -8.44
CA ASP A 22 -5.25 26.11 -9.88
C ASP A 22 -4.61 24.91 -10.63
N PRO A 23 -5.39 23.84 -10.85
CA PRO A 23 -4.92 22.64 -11.56
C PRO A 23 -4.51 22.91 -13.01
N ILE A 24 -4.92 24.03 -13.61
CA ILE A 24 -4.57 24.38 -15.00
C ILE A 24 -3.07 24.65 -15.12
N LEU A 25 -2.42 25.13 -14.05
CA LEU A 25 -0.96 25.30 -14.01
C LEU A 25 -0.24 23.99 -14.34
N PHE A 26 -0.79 22.86 -13.91
CA PHE A 26 -0.20 21.54 -14.16
C PHE A 26 -0.24 21.15 -15.65
N LYS A 27 -1.21 21.64 -16.42
CA LYS A 27 -1.29 21.39 -17.87
C LYS A 27 -0.09 22.01 -18.59
N ASN A 28 0.32 23.21 -18.18
CA ASN A 28 1.38 23.96 -18.86
C ASN A 28 2.79 23.63 -18.31
N TYR A 29 2.90 23.32 -17.01
CA TYR A 29 4.18 23.15 -16.32
C TYR A 29 4.33 21.80 -15.62
N GLY A 30 3.49 20.81 -15.95
CA GLY A 30 3.41 19.51 -15.28
C GLY A 30 4.75 18.80 -15.13
N TRP A 31 5.57 18.77 -16.18
CA TRP A 31 6.90 18.18 -16.15
C TRP A 31 7.86 18.84 -15.15
N TRP A 32 7.78 20.16 -15.02
CA TRP A 32 8.57 20.91 -14.05
C TRP A 32 8.14 20.56 -12.62
N PHE A 33 6.83 20.50 -12.37
CA PHE A 33 6.30 20.10 -11.06
C PHE A 33 6.69 18.67 -10.69
N VAL A 34 6.57 17.73 -11.62
CA VAL A 34 6.99 16.34 -11.45
C VAL A 34 8.49 16.26 -11.15
N ALA A 35 9.34 17.00 -11.86
CA ALA A 35 10.78 17.01 -11.61
C ALA A 35 11.12 17.53 -10.19
N VAL A 36 10.47 18.60 -9.73
CA VAL A 36 10.63 19.12 -8.37
C VAL A 36 10.15 18.10 -7.33
N GLY A 37 9.02 17.44 -7.58
CA GLY A 37 8.52 16.37 -6.71
C GLY A 37 9.49 15.21 -6.59
N ILE A 38 9.98 14.69 -7.72
CA ILE A 38 10.96 13.59 -7.75
C ILE A 38 12.24 13.98 -7.02
N LEU A 39 12.75 15.20 -7.26
CA LEU A 39 13.93 15.71 -6.55
C LEU A 39 13.69 15.75 -5.03
N THR A 40 12.52 16.20 -4.60
CA THR A 40 12.14 16.26 -3.18
C THR A 40 12.06 14.86 -2.56
N LEU A 41 11.53 13.88 -3.29
CA LEU A 41 11.55 12.48 -2.87
C LEU A 41 12.98 11.97 -2.72
N VAL A 42 13.85 12.18 -3.72
CA VAL A 42 15.25 11.73 -3.69
C VAL A 42 15.99 12.35 -2.50
N VAL A 43 15.85 13.66 -2.28
CA VAL A 43 16.45 14.37 -1.14
C VAL A 43 15.93 13.78 0.19
N SER A 44 14.64 13.44 0.28
CA SER A 44 14.06 12.76 1.46
C SER A 44 14.69 11.39 1.69
N LEU A 45 14.78 10.57 0.64
CA LEU A 45 15.31 9.22 0.74
C LEU A 45 16.77 9.23 1.17
N VAL A 46 17.57 10.18 0.67
CA VAL A 46 18.97 10.35 1.09
C VAL A 46 19.05 10.82 2.55
N LYS A 47 18.30 11.86 2.92
CA LYS A 47 18.31 12.43 4.28
C LYS A 47 17.89 11.41 5.33
N PHE A 48 16.91 10.57 5.04
CA PHE A 48 16.37 9.54 5.94
C PHE A 48 16.88 8.13 5.65
N SER A 49 18.05 8.02 5.01
CA SER A 49 18.72 6.73 4.71
C SER A 49 19.00 5.83 5.91
N TYR A 50 18.90 6.38 7.12
CA TYR A 50 19.02 5.66 8.37
C TYR A 50 17.71 4.98 8.82
N SER A 51 16.56 5.21 8.18
CA SER A 51 15.27 4.62 8.57
C SER A 51 14.53 4.04 7.36
N VAL A 52 14.73 2.74 7.12
CA VAL A 52 14.06 2.02 6.01
C VAL A 52 12.55 2.03 6.10
N LEU A 53 11.99 1.92 7.31
CA LEU A 53 10.53 1.96 7.48
C LEU A 53 9.96 3.32 7.08
N PHE A 54 10.70 4.40 7.37
CA PHE A 54 10.30 5.73 6.93
C PHE A 54 10.47 5.91 5.42
N GLN A 55 11.58 5.44 4.84
CA GLN A 55 11.78 5.45 3.38
C GLN A 55 10.69 4.67 2.64
N ALA A 56 10.35 3.47 3.10
CA ALA A 56 9.28 2.66 2.51
C ALA A 56 7.93 3.38 2.59
N ARG A 57 7.63 4.03 3.72
CA ARG A 57 6.42 4.85 3.88
C ARG A 57 6.40 6.04 2.92
N LEU A 58 7.51 6.77 2.79
CA LEU A 58 7.60 7.90 1.86
C LEU A 58 7.45 7.45 0.41
N PHE A 59 8.09 6.33 0.05
CA PHE A 59 7.97 5.75 -1.28
C PHE A 59 6.51 5.38 -1.58
N LEU A 60 5.86 4.59 -0.73
CA LEU A 60 4.46 4.20 -0.91
C LEU A 60 3.50 5.40 -0.97
N LEU A 61 3.73 6.41 -0.14
CA LEU A 61 2.94 7.65 -0.14
C LEU A 61 3.02 8.36 -1.50
N VAL A 62 4.21 8.39 -2.09
CA VAL A 62 4.49 9.17 -3.28
C VAL A 62 4.13 8.42 -4.56
N THR A 63 4.35 7.10 -4.61
CA THR A 63 4.16 6.28 -5.82
C THR A 63 2.78 6.46 -6.45
N ILE A 64 1.70 6.48 -5.67
CA ILE A 64 0.33 6.53 -6.23
C ILE A 64 0.02 7.89 -6.86
N GLY A 65 0.19 8.99 -6.11
CA GLY A 65 -0.15 10.33 -6.61
C GLY A 65 0.85 10.84 -7.65
N TYR A 66 2.13 10.48 -7.53
CA TYR A 66 3.12 10.87 -8.55
C TYR A 66 2.94 10.09 -9.83
N PHE A 67 2.55 8.81 -9.77
CA PHE A 67 2.21 8.06 -10.97
C PHE A 67 1.08 8.73 -11.76
N ALA A 68 -0.02 9.09 -11.11
CA ALA A 68 -1.12 9.82 -11.77
C ALA A 68 -0.65 11.17 -12.34
N GLY A 69 0.15 11.93 -11.58
CA GLY A 69 0.73 13.19 -12.05
C GLY A 69 1.66 13.02 -13.26
N ILE A 70 2.51 11.98 -13.26
CA ILE A 70 3.43 11.67 -14.37
C ILE A 70 2.63 11.32 -15.62
N VAL A 71 1.62 10.45 -15.52
CA VAL A 71 0.76 10.09 -16.66
C VAL A 71 0.10 11.34 -17.26
N LYS A 72 -0.42 12.23 -16.42
CA LYS A 72 -1.05 13.49 -16.87
C LYS A 72 -0.05 14.53 -17.38
N ALA A 73 1.20 14.50 -16.93
CA ALA A 73 2.26 15.34 -17.49
C ALA A 73 2.71 14.84 -18.88
N ILE A 74 2.73 13.52 -19.11
CA ILE A 74 3.01 12.93 -20.43
C ILE A 74 1.94 13.35 -21.44
N ASN A 75 0.67 13.09 -21.10
CA ASN A 75 -0.45 13.52 -21.92
C ASN A 75 -1.69 13.66 -21.01
N PRO A 76 -2.31 14.86 -20.98
CA PRO A 76 -3.50 15.13 -20.15
C PRO A 76 -4.68 14.18 -20.40
N ASP A 77 -4.78 13.62 -21.60
CA ASP A 77 -5.91 12.78 -22.02
C ASP A 77 -5.71 11.29 -21.68
N LEU A 78 -4.49 10.86 -21.30
CA LEU A 78 -4.23 9.46 -20.96
C LEU A 78 -4.89 9.07 -19.65
N ALA A 79 -5.67 8.00 -19.65
CA ALA A 79 -6.08 7.34 -18.42
C ALA A 79 -4.90 6.51 -17.85
N PHE A 80 -4.85 6.32 -16.55
CA PHE A 80 -3.88 5.45 -15.89
C PHE A 80 -4.47 4.09 -15.47
N SER A 81 -5.77 3.88 -15.65
CA SER A 81 -6.47 2.62 -15.40
C SER A 81 -7.64 2.44 -16.38
N PRO A 82 -7.97 1.23 -16.82
CA PRO A 82 -9.16 0.98 -17.64
C PRO A 82 -10.48 1.10 -16.85
N VAL A 83 -10.41 1.20 -15.51
CA VAL A 83 -11.58 1.30 -14.63
C VAL A 83 -11.88 2.75 -14.29
N ALA A 84 -13.16 3.15 -14.37
CA ALA A 84 -13.65 4.48 -14.02
C ALA A 84 -12.88 5.61 -14.74
N ILE A 85 -12.75 5.49 -16.06
CA ILE A 85 -11.99 6.41 -16.92
C ILE A 85 -12.42 7.87 -16.74
N ASP A 86 -13.72 8.12 -16.58
CA ASP A 86 -14.28 9.47 -16.43
C ASP A 86 -13.77 10.21 -15.18
N SER A 87 -13.36 9.47 -14.14
CA SER A 87 -12.77 10.07 -12.92
C SER A 87 -11.32 10.49 -13.11
N GLN A 88 -10.64 10.01 -14.14
CA GLN A 88 -9.20 10.15 -14.33
C GLN A 88 -8.87 11.36 -15.20
N THR A 89 -9.49 12.51 -14.93
CA THR A 89 -9.25 13.74 -15.71
C THR A 89 -7.88 14.36 -15.39
N ALA A 90 -7.39 15.25 -16.25
CA ALA A 90 -6.15 16.00 -16.00
C ALA A 90 -6.21 16.81 -14.69
N VAL A 91 -7.39 17.38 -14.38
CA VAL A 91 -7.64 18.12 -13.13
C VAL A 91 -7.50 17.21 -11.91
N ILE A 92 -8.10 16.02 -11.95
CA ILE A 92 -8.02 15.07 -10.85
C ILE A 92 -6.58 14.55 -10.68
N GLY A 93 -5.88 14.21 -11.76
CA GLY A 93 -4.48 13.78 -11.70
C GLY A 93 -3.55 14.87 -11.12
N ALA A 94 -3.78 16.14 -11.47
CA ALA A 94 -3.06 17.28 -10.89
C ALA A 94 -3.36 17.43 -9.38
N LYS A 95 -4.63 17.32 -8.97
CA LYS A 95 -5.04 17.34 -7.55
C LYS A 95 -4.42 16.18 -6.76
N MET A 96 -4.35 14.97 -7.33
CA MET A 96 -3.67 13.82 -6.73
C MET A 96 -2.18 14.13 -6.47
N PHE A 97 -1.48 14.63 -7.49
CA PHE A 97 -0.06 15.00 -7.37
C PHE A 97 0.16 16.09 -6.31
N ALA A 98 -0.70 17.10 -6.29
CA ALA A 98 -0.67 18.21 -5.34
C ALA A 98 -0.83 17.73 -3.89
N LEU A 99 -1.89 16.95 -3.62
CA LEU A 99 -2.16 16.41 -2.28
C LEU A 99 -1.04 15.50 -1.80
N THR A 100 -0.48 14.66 -2.68
CA THR A 100 0.68 13.82 -2.36
C THR A 100 1.92 14.65 -2.03
N SER A 101 2.15 15.77 -2.73
CA SER A 101 3.27 16.68 -2.45
C SER A 101 3.13 17.39 -1.11
N ILE A 102 1.93 17.82 -0.74
CA ILE A 102 1.61 18.36 0.58
C ILE A 102 1.76 17.29 1.67
N ALA A 103 1.28 16.07 1.41
CA ALA A 103 1.41 14.95 2.35
C ALA A 103 2.87 14.55 2.58
N LEU A 104 3.72 14.57 1.54
CA LEU A 104 5.15 14.30 1.62
C LEU A 104 5.85 15.30 2.56
N PHE A 105 5.49 16.58 2.45
CA PHE A 105 5.96 17.62 3.38
C PHE A 105 5.53 17.32 4.82
N GLY A 106 4.24 17.08 5.04
CA GLY A 106 3.70 16.79 6.37
C GLY A 106 4.33 15.56 7.02
N ALA A 107 4.51 14.47 6.26
CA ALA A 107 5.15 13.25 6.73
C ALA A 107 6.61 13.48 7.12
N SER A 108 7.36 14.22 6.29
CA SER A 108 8.77 14.54 6.50
C SER A 108 8.97 15.47 7.69
N ALA A 109 8.14 16.51 7.82
CA ALA A 109 8.15 17.43 8.94
C ALA A 109 7.80 16.70 10.25
N GLY A 110 6.73 15.92 10.26
CA GLY A 110 6.30 15.14 11.43
C GLY A 110 7.39 14.17 11.91
N PHE A 111 8.05 13.46 11.00
CA PHE A 111 9.15 12.56 11.35
C PHE A 111 10.36 13.33 11.88
N PHE A 112 10.73 14.46 11.26
CA PHE A 112 11.82 15.30 11.72
C PHE A 112 11.59 15.82 13.16
N PHE A 113 10.39 16.35 13.45
CA PHE A 113 10.05 16.83 14.79
C PHE A 113 10.00 15.70 15.83
N ALA A 114 9.45 14.55 15.47
CA ALA A 114 9.43 13.38 16.35
C ALA A 114 10.86 12.87 16.65
N TRP A 115 11.74 12.85 15.65
CA TRP A 115 13.13 12.41 15.80
C TRP A 115 13.95 13.37 16.67
N LYS A 116 13.81 14.69 16.47
CA LYS A 116 14.49 15.71 17.27
C LYS A 116 14.11 15.61 18.76
N LYS A 117 12.85 15.27 19.05
CA LYS A 117 12.37 15.02 20.42
C LYS A 117 12.98 13.75 21.03
N LYS A 118 13.23 12.73 20.21
CA LYS A 118 13.80 11.43 20.63
C LYS A 118 15.30 11.50 20.97
N ASN A 119 16.09 12.36 20.33
CA ASN A 119 17.47 12.59 20.76
C ASN A 119 17.56 13.20 22.18
N ASN A 120 16.47 13.79 22.69
CA ASN A 120 16.38 14.32 24.06
C ASN A 120 15.68 13.38 25.04
N THR A 121 15.17 12.23 24.60
CA THR A 121 14.50 11.27 25.47
C THR A 121 15.03 9.89 25.18
N ASN A 122 15.73 9.31 26.17
CA ASN A 122 16.14 7.90 26.23
C ASN A 122 14.91 6.97 26.13
N LEU A 123 14.31 6.89 24.95
CA LEU A 123 13.26 5.94 24.61
C LEU A 123 13.92 4.68 24.06
N MET A 124 14.81 4.10 24.87
CA MET A 124 14.83 2.65 25.04
C MET A 124 13.53 2.31 25.77
N ILE A 125 12.42 2.30 25.03
CA ILE A 125 11.11 1.90 25.56
C ILE A 125 11.24 0.45 25.99
N ALA A 126 11.46 0.23 27.28
CA ALA A 126 10.70 -0.65 28.17
C ALA A 126 10.33 -2.07 27.68
N ALA A 127 11.01 -2.63 26.68
CA ALA A 127 10.86 -4.04 26.31
C ALA A 127 11.61 -4.98 27.27
N GLN A 128 12.40 -4.44 28.20
CA GLN A 128 13.21 -5.21 29.15
C GLN A 128 12.44 -5.71 30.39
N SER A 129 11.20 -5.26 30.65
CA SER A 129 10.44 -5.65 31.85
C SER A 129 9.17 -6.47 31.59
N ILE A 130 8.85 -6.80 30.33
CA ILE A 130 7.63 -7.57 30.02
C ILE A 130 7.87 -9.06 30.31
N LYS A 131 7.08 -9.61 31.25
CA LYS A 131 7.16 -11.02 31.66
C LYS A 131 7.02 -11.96 30.45
N PRO A 132 7.81 -13.05 30.34
CA PRO A 132 7.70 -14.02 29.25
C PRO A 132 6.31 -14.63 29.06
N ALA A 133 5.50 -14.70 30.13
CA ALA A 133 4.12 -15.16 30.08
C ALA A 133 3.24 -14.29 29.17
N TYR A 134 3.44 -12.97 29.18
CA TYR A 134 2.68 -12.04 28.33
C TYR A 134 2.95 -12.31 26.85
N TRP A 135 4.22 -12.51 26.47
CA TRP A 135 4.59 -12.84 25.09
C TRP A 135 3.99 -14.18 24.62
N LYS A 136 3.82 -15.16 25.52
CA LYS A 136 3.10 -16.39 25.18
C LYS A 136 1.62 -16.14 24.94
N THR A 137 0.97 -15.31 25.75
CA THR A 137 -0.43 -14.93 25.53
C THR A 137 -0.60 -14.20 24.21
N VAL A 138 0.22 -13.19 23.94
CA VAL A 138 0.21 -12.45 22.67
C VAL A 138 0.41 -13.39 21.50
N TYR A 139 1.35 -14.33 21.59
CA TYR A 139 1.57 -15.35 20.57
C TYR A 139 0.31 -16.15 20.26
N TRP A 140 -0.37 -16.68 21.28
CA TRP A 140 -1.55 -17.54 21.07
C TRP A 140 -2.74 -16.76 20.51
N VAL A 141 -3.02 -15.58 21.07
CA VAL A 141 -4.11 -14.71 20.61
C VAL A 141 -3.87 -14.27 19.16
N SER A 142 -2.65 -13.83 18.85
CA SER A 142 -2.31 -13.40 17.50
C SER A 142 -2.30 -14.57 16.50
N SER A 143 -1.81 -15.75 16.87
CA SER A 143 -1.85 -16.94 16.02
C SER A 143 -3.28 -17.39 15.72
N LEU A 144 -4.17 -17.34 16.71
CA LEU A 144 -5.60 -17.58 16.49
C LEU A 144 -6.20 -16.55 15.52
N GLY A 145 -5.83 -15.27 15.66
CA GLY A 145 -6.20 -14.21 14.72
C GLY A 145 -5.74 -14.50 13.28
N VAL A 146 -4.51 -14.98 13.09
CA VAL A 146 -3.99 -15.38 11.76
C VAL A 146 -4.81 -16.54 11.17
N LEU A 147 -5.16 -17.54 11.98
CA LEU A 147 -5.95 -18.68 11.51
C LEU A 147 -7.36 -18.25 11.10
N ILE A 148 -8.03 -17.43 11.92
CA ILE A 148 -9.37 -16.92 11.61
C ILE A 148 -9.33 -16.06 10.34
N THR A 149 -8.39 -15.12 10.25
CA THR A 149 -8.27 -14.25 9.08
C THR A 149 -7.88 -15.02 7.81
N GLY A 150 -7.08 -16.08 7.91
CA GLY A 150 -6.77 -16.97 6.78
C GLY A 150 -7.97 -17.78 6.31
N TYR A 151 -8.76 -18.30 7.23
CA TYR A 151 -10.01 -18.99 6.90
C TYR A 151 -11.02 -18.05 6.22
N LEU A 152 -11.24 -16.87 6.79
CA LEU A 152 -12.14 -15.87 6.22
C LEU A 152 -11.63 -15.34 4.87
N SER A 153 -10.31 -15.19 4.71
CA SER A 153 -9.71 -14.78 3.42
C SER A 153 -9.93 -15.85 2.35
N ALA A 154 -9.79 -17.12 2.73
CA ALA A 154 -10.04 -18.24 1.82
C ALA A 154 -11.49 -18.28 1.34
N ILE A 155 -12.47 -17.96 2.21
CA ILE A 155 -13.89 -17.84 1.83
C ILE A 155 -14.11 -16.60 0.95
N SER A 156 -13.53 -15.46 1.32
CA SER A 156 -13.73 -14.19 0.61
C SER A 156 -13.22 -14.26 -0.84
N TYR A 157 -12.04 -14.85 -1.05
CA TYR A 157 -11.46 -14.99 -2.39
C TYR A 157 -12.02 -16.17 -3.20
N GLY A 158 -12.62 -17.17 -2.54
CA GLY A 158 -13.23 -18.32 -3.21
C GLY A 158 -12.21 -19.41 -3.63
N PRO A 159 -12.44 -20.07 -4.80
CA PRO A 159 -11.63 -21.20 -5.25
C PRO A 159 -10.19 -20.80 -5.58
N THR A 160 -9.32 -21.81 -5.69
CA THR A 160 -7.90 -21.58 -5.99
C THR A 160 -7.69 -21.11 -7.43
N VAL A 161 -6.54 -20.51 -7.71
CA VAL A 161 -6.13 -20.10 -9.08
C VAL A 161 -6.06 -21.26 -10.07
N PHE A 162 -6.13 -22.51 -9.60
CA PHE A 162 -6.17 -23.72 -10.42
C PHE A 162 -7.60 -24.16 -10.78
N GLU A 163 -8.61 -23.65 -10.08
CA GLU A 163 -10.01 -24.08 -10.18
C GLU A 163 -10.93 -22.97 -10.69
N GLY A 164 -10.58 -21.68 -10.52
CA GLY A 164 -11.42 -20.57 -10.97
C GLY A 164 -10.70 -19.22 -11.21
N VAL A 165 -11.35 -18.35 -11.99
CA VAL A 165 -10.87 -16.98 -12.31
C VAL A 165 -11.25 -16.01 -11.18
N TYR A 166 -10.41 -15.01 -10.91
CA TYR A 166 -10.65 -14.04 -9.83
C TYR A 166 -11.59 -12.95 -10.31
N GLY A 167 -12.54 -12.61 -9.46
CA GLY A 167 -13.60 -11.68 -9.82
C GLY A 167 -14.74 -12.30 -10.63
N THR A 168 -14.85 -13.64 -10.73
CA THR A 168 -16.05 -14.31 -11.30
C THR A 168 -17.28 -14.21 -10.40
N GLY A 169 -17.16 -13.62 -9.20
CA GLY A 169 -18.25 -13.52 -8.24
C GLY A 169 -18.55 -14.83 -7.49
N GLU A 170 -17.71 -15.85 -7.61
CA GLU A 170 -17.89 -17.12 -6.87
C GLU A 170 -17.48 -17.05 -5.39
N GLY A 171 -16.70 -16.02 -5.00
CA GLY A 171 -16.42 -15.70 -3.61
C GLY A 171 -17.52 -14.83 -2.99
N GLN A 172 -17.67 -14.84 -1.66
CA GLN A 172 -18.70 -14.06 -0.94
C GLN A 172 -18.44 -12.53 -0.93
N GLY A 173 -17.59 -12.02 -1.84
CA GLY A 173 -17.04 -10.67 -1.72
C GLY A 173 -16.11 -10.56 -0.51
N GLN A 174 -15.51 -9.38 -0.34
CA GLN A 174 -14.60 -9.16 0.78
C GLN A 174 -15.42 -8.99 2.07
N LEU A 175 -15.55 -10.06 2.87
CA LEU A 175 -16.37 -10.09 4.10
C LEU A 175 -16.06 -8.92 5.07
N LEU A 176 -14.80 -8.49 5.09
CA LEU A 176 -14.30 -7.32 5.81
C LEU A 176 -13.24 -6.63 4.92
N GLY A 177 -13.44 -5.35 4.59
CA GLY A 177 -12.54 -4.60 3.68
C GLY A 177 -11.08 -4.51 4.13
N ASN A 178 -10.78 -4.78 5.41
CA ASN A 178 -9.43 -4.77 5.98
C ASN A 178 -8.96 -6.13 6.51
N LEU A 179 -9.66 -7.22 6.21
CA LEU A 179 -9.41 -8.56 6.75
C LEU A 179 -7.95 -9.00 6.63
N GLN A 180 -7.35 -8.79 5.46
CA GLN A 180 -5.99 -9.21 5.16
C GLN A 180 -4.97 -8.35 5.92
N SER A 181 -5.26 -7.07 6.12
CA SER A 181 -4.42 -6.19 6.95
C SER A 181 -4.42 -6.62 8.42
N ILE A 182 -5.58 -7.01 8.96
CA ILE A 182 -5.69 -7.59 10.31
C ILE A 182 -4.84 -8.86 10.41
N GLY A 183 -4.94 -9.76 9.42
CA GLY A 183 -4.15 -10.98 9.38
C GLY A 183 -2.64 -10.73 9.34
N VAL A 184 -2.17 -9.74 8.56
CA VAL A 184 -0.75 -9.34 8.54
C VAL A 184 -0.30 -8.77 9.89
N VAL A 185 -1.10 -7.93 10.54
CA VAL A 185 -0.79 -7.40 11.88
C VAL A 185 -0.67 -8.53 12.89
N CYS A 186 -1.63 -9.46 12.91
CA CYS A 186 -1.60 -10.64 13.77
C CYS A 186 -0.37 -11.52 13.49
N LEU A 187 0.00 -11.72 12.22
CA LEU A 187 1.19 -12.49 11.84
C LEU A 187 2.49 -11.83 12.32
N VAL A 188 2.58 -10.50 12.22
CA VAL A 188 3.72 -9.75 12.73
C VAL A 188 3.82 -9.89 14.25
N LEU A 189 2.69 -9.77 14.97
CA LEU A 189 2.67 -9.91 16.43
C LEU A 189 3.05 -11.32 16.89
N SER A 190 2.59 -12.37 16.19
CA SER A 190 2.94 -13.75 16.51
C SER A 190 4.44 -14.00 16.29
N PHE A 191 5.00 -13.45 15.19
CA PHE A 191 6.41 -13.53 14.88
C PHE A 191 7.29 -12.79 15.91
N VAL A 192 6.95 -11.55 16.27
CA VAL A 192 7.65 -10.79 17.32
C VAL A 192 7.61 -11.56 18.64
N SER A 193 6.45 -12.12 18.99
CA SER A 193 6.28 -12.90 20.21
C SER A 193 7.13 -14.17 20.21
N ALA A 194 7.21 -14.88 19.08
CA ALA A 194 8.07 -16.06 18.94
C ALA A 194 9.55 -15.73 19.16
N ILE A 195 10.05 -14.62 18.60
CA ILE A 195 11.41 -14.13 18.84
C ILE A 195 11.64 -13.84 20.33
N ARG A 196 10.68 -13.19 21.00
CA ARG A 196 10.78 -12.82 22.42
C ARG A 196 10.71 -14.03 23.36
N VAL A 197 9.96 -15.07 23.00
CA VAL A 197 9.86 -16.32 23.77
C VAL A 197 11.14 -17.18 23.64
N LYS A 198 11.95 -16.97 22.60
CA LYS A 198 13.25 -17.65 22.37
C LYS A 198 13.17 -19.19 22.33
N LYS A 199 12.04 -19.75 21.88
CA LYS A 199 11.85 -21.19 21.73
C LYS A 199 11.54 -21.54 20.28
N ILE A 200 12.27 -22.53 19.74
CA ILE A 200 12.19 -22.92 18.33
C ILE A 200 10.78 -23.36 17.92
N ASN A 201 10.04 -24.06 18.79
CA ASN A 201 8.68 -24.53 18.51
C ASN A 201 7.71 -23.39 18.16
N TYR A 202 7.86 -22.23 18.80
CA TYR A 202 7.03 -21.05 18.51
C TYR A 202 7.39 -20.45 17.14
N PHE A 203 8.66 -20.51 16.76
CA PHE A 203 9.09 -20.06 15.44
C PHE A 203 8.56 -20.97 14.33
N ILE A 204 8.65 -22.29 14.52
CA ILE A 204 8.07 -23.30 13.61
C ILE A 204 6.56 -23.10 13.48
N GLY A 205 5.86 -22.89 14.60
CA GLY A 205 4.42 -22.60 14.59
C GLY A 205 4.07 -21.36 13.78
N VAL A 206 4.86 -20.29 13.88
CA VAL A 206 4.65 -19.07 13.07
C VAL A 206 4.86 -19.33 11.59
N LEU A 207 5.87 -20.13 11.20
CA LEU A 207 6.06 -20.49 9.81
C LEU A 207 4.86 -21.27 9.24
N PHE A 208 4.28 -22.17 10.04
CA PHE A 208 3.11 -22.93 9.64
C PHE A 208 1.87 -22.04 9.43
N ILE A 209 1.57 -21.16 10.39
CA ILE A 209 0.43 -20.22 10.23
C ILE A 209 0.69 -19.18 9.13
N ALA A 210 1.96 -18.79 8.89
CA ALA A 210 2.32 -17.91 7.78
C ALA A 210 2.07 -18.60 6.44
N PHE A 211 2.45 -19.87 6.31
CA PHE A 211 2.18 -20.67 5.12
C PHE A 211 0.67 -20.85 4.89
N TYR A 212 -0.08 -21.15 5.95
CA TYR A 212 -1.53 -21.24 5.88
C TYR A 212 -2.18 -19.92 5.46
N PHE A 213 -1.82 -18.80 6.08
CA PHE A 213 -2.43 -17.51 5.78
C PHE A 213 -1.97 -16.94 4.44
N LEU A 214 -0.67 -16.73 4.25
CA LEU A 214 -0.13 -16.09 3.05
C LEU A 214 -0.14 -17.03 1.84
N GLY A 215 0.24 -18.30 2.04
CA GLY A 215 0.31 -19.28 0.96
C GLY A 215 -1.08 -19.78 0.57
N TRP A 216 -1.72 -20.50 1.48
CA TRP A 216 -3.02 -21.11 1.20
C TRP A 216 -4.15 -20.07 1.12
N GLY A 217 -4.33 -19.25 2.16
CA GLY A 217 -5.46 -18.33 2.28
C GLY A 217 -5.48 -17.18 1.27
N ILE A 218 -4.31 -16.78 0.75
CA ILE A 218 -4.17 -15.59 -0.11
C ILE A 218 -3.51 -15.93 -1.45
N LEU A 219 -2.24 -16.40 -1.46
CA LEU A 219 -1.45 -16.55 -2.69
C LEU A 219 -2.07 -17.52 -3.69
N LEU A 220 -2.49 -18.71 -3.22
CA LEU A 220 -3.13 -19.72 -4.05
C LEU A 220 -4.52 -19.33 -4.55
N ARG A 221 -5.10 -18.24 -4.06
CA ARG A 221 -6.37 -17.68 -4.51
C ARG A 221 -6.17 -16.40 -5.35
N GLY A 222 -4.91 -15.97 -5.50
CA GLY A 222 -4.50 -14.86 -6.36
C GLY A 222 -4.43 -13.51 -5.66
N GLY A 223 -4.52 -13.45 -4.34
CA GLY A 223 -4.16 -12.26 -3.58
C GLY A 223 -2.65 -12.06 -3.64
N ARG A 224 -2.19 -10.99 -4.27
CA ARG A 224 -0.76 -10.75 -4.53
C ARG A 224 -0.19 -9.72 -3.56
N LEU A 225 -0.86 -8.60 -3.42
CA LEU A 225 -0.33 -7.46 -2.67
C LEU A 225 -0.27 -7.70 -1.18
N GLU A 226 -1.20 -8.48 -0.66
CA GLU A 226 -1.30 -8.81 0.75
C GLU A 226 -0.16 -9.76 1.16
N VAL A 227 0.21 -10.67 0.26
CA VAL A 227 1.37 -11.56 0.42
C VAL A 227 2.67 -10.75 0.42
N LEU A 228 2.84 -9.87 -0.57
CA LEU A 228 4.00 -8.98 -0.64
C LEU A 228 4.09 -8.08 0.60
N SER A 229 2.96 -7.52 1.04
CA SER A 229 2.87 -6.65 2.22
C SER A 229 3.23 -7.42 3.50
N GLY A 230 2.71 -8.64 3.66
CA GLY A 230 3.05 -9.51 4.78
C GLY A 230 4.52 -9.89 4.84
N LEU A 231 5.11 -10.25 3.70
CA LEU A 231 6.53 -10.58 3.59
C LEU A 231 7.43 -9.37 3.88
N LEU A 232 7.09 -8.20 3.33
CA LEU A 232 7.81 -6.94 3.60
C LEU A 232 7.71 -6.55 5.08
N ALA A 233 6.53 -6.70 5.68
CA ALA A 233 6.33 -6.41 7.11
C ALA A 233 7.21 -7.30 7.99
N LEU A 234 7.25 -8.62 7.72
CA LEU A 234 8.16 -9.53 8.41
C LEU A 234 9.63 -9.15 8.19
N PHE A 235 10.02 -8.87 6.94
CA PHE A 235 11.38 -8.46 6.58
C PHE A 235 11.86 -7.20 7.33
N VAL A 236 10.97 -6.23 7.54
CA VAL A 236 11.30 -4.99 8.28
C VAL A 236 11.27 -5.20 9.79
N VAL A 237 10.34 -6.00 10.30
CA VAL A 237 10.17 -6.21 11.74
C VAL A 237 11.27 -7.11 12.32
N VAL A 238 11.75 -8.12 11.59
CA VAL A 238 12.80 -9.04 12.06
C VAL A 238 14.03 -8.27 12.58
N PRO A 239 14.67 -7.36 11.81
CA PRO A 239 15.88 -6.71 12.29
C PRO A 239 15.57 -5.55 13.24
N ALA A 240 14.38 -4.92 13.12
CA ALA A 240 13.91 -3.91 14.07
C ALA A 240 13.76 -4.47 15.48
N THR A 241 13.26 -5.71 15.63
CA THR A 241 13.15 -6.36 16.95
C THR A 241 14.50 -6.70 17.58
N GLN A 242 15.55 -6.81 16.76
CA GLN A 242 16.94 -7.04 17.20
C GLN A 242 17.70 -5.74 17.46
N GLY A 243 17.04 -4.58 17.36
CA GLY A 243 17.69 -3.26 17.53
C GLY A 243 18.65 -2.91 16.39
N LYS A 244 18.63 -3.65 15.28
CA LYS A 244 19.46 -3.38 14.10
C LYS A 244 18.76 -2.33 13.24
N VAL A 245 19.53 -1.34 12.80
CA VAL A 245 19.07 -0.40 11.78
C VAL A 245 19.00 -1.16 10.45
N VAL A 246 17.78 -1.42 9.98
CA VAL A 246 17.57 -1.94 8.62
C VAL A 246 18.05 -0.87 7.65
N LYS A 247 19.00 -1.19 6.79
CA LYS A 247 19.39 -0.38 5.63
C LYS A 247 19.04 -1.16 4.37
N LEU A 248 18.27 -0.57 3.47
CA LEU A 248 17.98 -1.16 2.17
C LEU A 248 19.23 -1.06 1.31
N SER A 249 19.98 -2.16 1.24
CA SER A 249 21.02 -2.32 0.22
C SER A 249 20.39 -2.60 -1.16
N ALA A 250 21.15 -2.35 -2.23
CA ALA A 250 20.73 -2.66 -3.61
C ALA A 250 20.30 -4.12 -3.82
N LYS A 251 20.84 -5.06 -3.02
CA LYS A 251 20.43 -6.47 -3.03
C LYS A 251 18.94 -6.65 -2.69
N HIS A 252 18.44 -5.87 -1.72
CA HIS A 252 17.03 -5.93 -1.33
C HIS A 252 16.13 -5.37 -2.43
N PHE A 253 16.58 -4.33 -3.14
CA PHE A 253 15.85 -3.80 -4.30
C PHE A 253 15.73 -4.86 -5.41
N PHE A 254 16.80 -5.60 -5.69
CA PHE A 254 16.77 -6.69 -6.66
C PHE A 254 15.82 -7.82 -6.24
N ILE A 255 15.78 -8.17 -4.95
CA ILE A 255 14.81 -9.15 -4.42
C ILE A 255 13.37 -8.67 -4.59
N ILE A 256 13.09 -7.41 -4.27
CA ILE A 256 11.75 -6.82 -4.45
C ILE A 256 11.36 -6.81 -5.93
N LEU A 257 12.28 -6.47 -6.83
CA LEU A 257 12.05 -6.49 -8.27
C LEU A 257 11.74 -7.90 -8.79
N LEU A 258 12.53 -8.90 -8.40
CA LEU A 258 12.27 -10.29 -8.74
C LEU A 258 10.91 -10.76 -8.23
N LEU A 259 10.55 -10.38 -7.00
CA LEU A 259 9.27 -10.73 -6.42
C LEU A 259 8.11 -10.03 -7.15
N ALA A 260 8.27 -8.77 -7.57
CA ALA A 260 7.28 -8.08 -8.39
C ALA A 260 7.09 -8.78 -9.76
N ILE A 261 8.17 -9.15 -10.43
CA ILE A 261 8.11 -9.92 -11.69
C ILE A 261 7.41 -11.26 -11.47
N PHE A 262 7.78 -12.00 -10.44
CA PHE A 262 7.12 -13.26 -10.08
C PHE A 262 5.62 -13.08 -9.88
N MET A 263 5.20 -12.02 -9.18
CA MET A 263 3.79 -11.75 -8.92
C MET A 263 2.99 -11.36 -10.17
N GLU A 264 3.61 -10.71 -11.15
CA GLU A 264 2.95 -10.45 -12.44
C GLU A 264 2.89 -11.69 -13.33
N VAL A 265 3.94 -12.51 -13.35
CA VAL A 265 3.90 -13.81 -14.04
C VAL A 265 2.84 -14.72 -13.41
N TRP A 266 2.74 -14.76 -12.08
CA TRP A 266 1.70 -15.51 -11.37
C TRP A 266 0.29 -15.03 -11.72
N GLY A 267 0.11 -13.72 -11.86
CA GLY A 267 -1.14 -13.12 -12.34
C GLY A 267 -1.47 -13.50 -13.78
N SER A 268 -0.47 -13.55 -14.66
CA SER A 268 -0.63 -13.90 -16.08
C SER A 268 -0.87 -15.38 -16.32
N LEU A 269 -0.19 -16.28 -15.59
CA LEU A 269 -0.43 -17.72 -15.67
C LEU A 269 -1.90 -18.06 -15.44
N ARG A 270 -2.55 -17.34 -14.52
CA ARG A 270 -3.97 -17.46 -14.25
C ARG A 270 -4.84 -17.08 -15.45
N SER A 271 -4.60 -15.92 -16.07
CA SER A 271 -5.43 -15.47 -17.20
C SER A 271 -5.31 -16.41 -18.38
N THR A 272 -4.11 -16.92 -18.66
CA THR A 272 -3.82 -17.79 -19.79
C THR A 272 -4.40 -19.20 -19.62
N LEU A 273 -4.41 -19.75 -18.40
CA LEU A 273 -4.95 -21.10 -18.13
C LEU A 273 -6.46 -21.21 -18.34
N PHE A 274 -7.22 -20.12 -18.17
CA PHE A 274 -8.70 -20.15 -18.18
C PHE A 274 -9.35 -19.50 -19.39
N THR A 275 -8.75 -18.45 -19.98
CA THR A 275 -9.40 -17.72 -21.08
C THR A 275 -9.02 -18.24 -22.46
N GLY A 276 -8.03 -19.13 -22.56
CA GLY A 276 -7.45 -19.56 -23.84
C GLY A 276 -6.78 -18.43 -24.63
N ALA A 277 -6.77 -17.20 -24.10
CA ALA A 277 -6.13 -16.06 -24.70
C ALA A 277 -4.62 -16.18 -24.52
N THR A 278 -3.91 -16.36 -25.64
CA THR A 278 -2.46 -16.33 -25.73
C THR A 278 -1.91 -14.90 -25.75
N GLU A 279 -2.67 -13.92 -25.29
CA GLU A 279 -2.19 -12.55 -25.22
C GLU A 279 -1.07 -12.49 -24.18
N THR A 280 0.13 -12.13 -24.62
CA THR A 280 1.26 -11.96 -23.70
C THR A 280 1.02 -10.73 -22.82
N ILE A 281 1.63 -10.70 -21.63
CA ILE A 281 1.56 -9.53 -20.73
C ILE A 281 1.91 -8.24 -21.50
N ILE A 282 2.90 -8.32 -22.37
CA ILE A 282 3.38 -7.20 -23.19
C ILE A 282 2.30 -6.73 -24.16
N GLU A 283 1.64 -7.65 -24.88
CA GLU A 283 0.54 -7.32 -25.79
C GLU A 283 -0.63 -6.64 -25.06
N GLY A 284 -0.96 -7.12 -23.85
CA GLY A 284 -2.00 -6.48 -23.02
C GLY A 284 -1.65 -5.04 -22.63
N TYR A 285 -0.40 -4.76 -22.26
CA TYR A 285 0.08 -3.40 -21.99
C TYR A 285 0.11 -2.53 -23.25
N VAL A 286 0.52 -3.08 -24.39
CA VAL A 286 0.55 -2.37 -25.67
C VAL A 286 -0.86 -1.99 -26.11
N ARG A 287 -1.83 -2.91 -26.05
CA ARG A 287 -3.23 -2.63 -26.38
C ARG A 287 -3.82 -1.54 -25.49
N LEU A 288 -3.52 -1.59 -24.18
CA LEU A 288 -3.97 -0.54 -23.25
C LEU A 288 -3.35 0.82 -23.62
N ALA A 289 -2.06 0.84 -23.92
CA ALA A 289 -1.37 2.06 -24.36
C ALA A 289 -1.97 2.62 -25.66
N GLU A 290 -2.30 1.76 -26.63
CA GLU A 290 -3.00 2.12 -27.88
C GLU A 290 -4.41 2.66 -27.63
N SER A 291 -5.11 2.15 -26.61
CA SER A 291 -6.41 2.68 -26.17
C SER A 291 -6.33 3.96 -25.32
N GLY A 292 -5.14 4.56 -25.18
CA GLY A 292 -4.94 5.76 -24.37
C GLY A 292 -4.89 5.50 -22.86
N VAL A 293 -4.56 4.27 -22.45
CA VAL A 293 -4.45 3.86 -21.04
C VAL A 293 -3.01 3.49 -20.71
N TYR A 294 -2.35 4.28 -19.88
CA TYR A 294 -1.04 3.93 -19.32
C TYR A 294 -1.19 3.12 -18.03
N PHE A 295 -1.31 1.80 -18.18
CA PHE A 295 -1.49 0.87 -17.06
C PHE A 295 -0.15 0.47 -16.44
N ALA A 296 -0.11 0.31 -15.11
CA ALA A 296 1.02 -0.12 -14.31
C ALA A 296 0.53 -1.04 -13.15
N GLY A 297 -0.11 -2.15 -13.50
CA GLY A 297 -0.53 -3.19 -12.57
C GLY A 297 -1.33 -2.65 -11.38
N THR A 298 -0.87 -2.99 -10.18
CA THR A 298 -1.52 -2.55 -8.93
C THR A 298 -1.54 -1.03 -8.74
N ILE A 299 -0.48 -0.33 -9.15
CA ILE A 299 -0.35 1.12 -8.92
C ILE A 299 -1.50 1.83 -9.62
N SER A 300 -1.85 1.39 -10.83
CA SER A 300 -3.01 1.86 -11.58
C SER A 300 -4.33 1.63 -10.88
N ALA A 301 -4.56 0.44 -10.32
CA ALA A 301 -5.80 0.14 -9.60
C ALA A 301 -5.98 1.03 -8.36
N ILE A 302 -4.92 1.19 -7.55
CA ILE A 302 -4.96 2.06 -6.36
C ILE A 302 -5.11 3.53 -6.77
N ALA A 303 -4.41 3.95 -7.83
CA ALA A 303 -4.54 5.29 -8.38
C ALA A 303 -5.98 5.57 -8.85
N SER A 304 -6.65 4.62 -9.49
CA SER A 304 -8.06 4.80 -9.90
C SER A 304 -9.01 4.91 -8.71
N THR A 305 -8.78 4.17 -7.62
CA THR A 305 -9.59 4.32 -6.40
C THR A 305 -9.41 5.71 -5.79
N PHE A 306 -8.17 6.22 -5.73
CA PHE A 306 -7.91 7.56 -5.22
C PHE A 306 -8.49 8.65 -6.14
N ALA A 307 -8.40 8.47 -7.46
CA ALA A 307 -9.00 9.37 -8.43
C ALA A 307 -10.52 9.43 -8.31
N ASN A 308 -11.18 8.27 -8.19
CA ASN A 308 -12.62 8.15 -7.94
C ASN A 308 -13.02 8.92 -6.68
N LEU A 309 -12.31 8.75 -5.57
CA LEU A 309 -12.60 9.48 -4.34
C LEU A 309 -12.53 10.99 -4.54
N LEU A 310 -11.47 11.49 -5.19
CA LEU A 310 -11.33 12.91 -5.46
C LEU A 310 -12.41 13.42 -6.42
N HIS A 311 -12.76 12.62 -7.43
CA HIS A 311 -13.84 12.95 -8.36
C HIS A 311 -15.19 13.04 -7.64
N MET A 312 -15.50 12.11 -6.74
CA MET A 312 -16.71 12.14 -5.90
C MET A 312 -16.74 13.35 -4.97
N VAL A 313 -15.59 13.76 -4.45
CA VAL A 313 -15.48 15.01 -3.68
C VAL A 313 -15.75 16.22 -4.57
N ASP A 314 -15.11 16.28 -5.75
CA ASP A 314 -15.22 17.42 -6.67
C ASP A 314 -16.63 17.58 -7.23
N THR A 315 -17.32 16.46 -7.45
CA THR A 315 -18.72 16.40 -7.88
C THR A 315 -19.72 16.49 -6.72
N HIS A 316 -19.24 16.73 -5.50
CA HIS A 316 -20.05 16.92 -4.29
C HIS A 316 -20.93 15.70 -3.94
N VAL A 317 -20.58 14.51 -4.44
CA VAL A 317 -21.20 13.24 -4.08
C VAL A 317 -20.84 12.85 -2.65
N VAL A 318 -19.60 13.14 -2.22
CA VAL A 318 -19.11 12.90 -0.86
C VAL A 318 -18.47 14.18 -0.32
N GLY A 319 -18.77 14.54 0.93
CA GLY A 319 -18.14 15.68 1.59
C GLY A 319 -16.64 15.46 1.85
N PHE A 320 -15.83 16.51 1.72
CA PHE A 320 -14.43 16.46 2.10
C PHE A 320 -14.31 16.41 3.63
N SER A 321 -13.92 15.27 4.19
CA SER A 321 -13.76 15.13 5.64
C SER A 321 -12.30 15.20 6.06
N PHE A 322 -11.96 16.20 6.88
CA PHE A 322 -10.67 16.29 7.51
C PHE A 322 -10.63 15.42 8.77
N GLY A 323 -9.74 14.43 8.79
CA GLY A 323 -9.28 13.84 10.04
C GLY A 323 -10.25 12.91 10.73
N GLU A 324 -11.16 12.28 10.00
CA GLU A 324 -11.90 11.16 10.55
C GLU A 324 -10.96 10.03 10.96
N THR A 325 -11.26 9.45 12.10
CA THR A 325 -10.44 8.38 12.65
C THR A 325 -10.65 7.12 11.83
N TYR A 326 -9.66 6.22 11.80
CA TYR A 326 -9.82 4.91 11.14
C TYR A 326 -11.02 4.11 11.70
N PHE A 327 -11.46 4.44 12.92
CA PHE A 327 -12.69 3.91 13.50
C PHE A 327 -13.97 4.37 12.78
N ASP A 328 -14.01 5.60 12.26
CA ASP A 328 -15.14 6.09 11.48
C ASP A 328 -15.25 5.35 10.14
N TYR A 329 -14.12 4.95 9.53
CA TYR A 329 -14.11 4.11 8.33
C TYR A 329 -14.67 2.70 8.60
N LEU A 330 -14.30 2.07 9.72
CA LEU A 330 -14.86 0.77 10.16
C LEU A 330 -16.39 0.82 10.33
N LEU A 331 -16.93 1.98 10.70
CA LEU A 331 -18.37 2.19 10.90
C LEU A 331 -19.12 2.60 9.61
N ARG A 332 -18.41 3.03 8.56
CA ARG A 332 -19.00 3.54 7.31
C ARG A 332 -19.24 2.49 6.23
N SER A 333 -18.46 1.43 6.23
CA SER A 333 -18.69 0.25 5.38
C SER A 333 -18.92 -0.98 6.26
N PRO A 334 -19.99 -0.99 7.07
CA PRO A 334 -20.30 -2.14 7.89
C PRO A 334 -20.54 -3.36 7.00
N PRO A 335 -20.07 -4.56 7.40
CA PRO A 335 -20.35 -5.79 6.69
C PRO A 335 -21.85 -5.96 6.44
N GLU A 336 -22.21 -6.56 5.33
CA GLU A 336 -23.61 -6.80 4.95
C GLU A 336 -24.41 -7.54 6.02
N PHE A 337 -23.78 -8.46 6.75
CA PHE A 337 -24.43 -9.17 7.85
C PHE A 337 -24.76 -8.27 9.08
N ILE A 338 -24.08 -7.12 9.20
CA ILE A 338 -24.37 -6.10 10.23
C ILE A 338 -25.35 -5.05 9.68
N TYR A 339 -25.30 -4.78 8.37
CA TYR A 339 -26.14 -3.78 7.69
C TYR A 339 -26.70 -4.34 6.37
N PRO A 340 -27.75 -5.18 6.42
CA PRO A 340 -28.23 -5.93 5.25
C PRO A 340 -28.88 -5.06 4.17
N ASN A 341 -29.20 -3.81 4.47
CA ASN A 341 -29.78 -2.85 3.54
C ASN A 341 -28.77 -1.79 3.05
N ARG A 342 -27.46 -2.08 3.08
CA ARG A 342 -26.44 -1.14 2.58
C ARG A 342 -26.60 -0.89 1.07
N PRO A 343 -26.30 0.33 0.57
CA PRO A 343 -26.23 0.59 -0.87
C PRO A 343 -25.39 -0.47 -1.60
N PRO A 344 -25.83 -0.99 -2.76
CA PRO A 344 -25.11 -2.04 -3.50
C PRO A 344 -23.68 -1.63 -3.85
N ASP A 345 -23.46 -0.33 -4.04
CA ASP A 345 -22.22 0.30 -4.48
C ASP A 345 -21.14 0.34 -3.39
N LEU A 346 -21.48 0.00 -2.14
CA LEU A 346 -20.57 -0.14 -0.99
C LEU A 346 -20.12 -1.59 -0.76
N SER A 347 -20.41 -2.51 -1.70
CA SER A 347 -20.04 -3.93 -1.61
C SER A 347 -18.63 -4.25 -2.08
#